data_AF-A0A925MF49-F1
#
_entry.id   AF-A0A925MF49-F1
#
_cell.length_a   1.000
_cell.length_b   1.000
_cell.length_c   1.000
_cell.angle_alpha   90.00
_cell.angle_beta   90.00
_cell.angle_gamma   90.00
#
_symmetry.space_group_name_H-M   'P 1'
#
loop_
_entity.id
_entity.type
_entity.pdbx_description
1 polymer ?
#
loop_
_entity_poly.entity_id
_entity_poly.type
_entity_poly.pdbx_seq_one_letter_code
_entity_poly.pdbx_strand_id
1 'polypeptide(L)' 'MGETLFSSSYQPNPTSALDVLAFVLTPIGAFASDPDELEAVAEILGAAKSEAIERWQSLRSLSHSN' A
#
# COMPACT_ATOMS: atom_id res chain seq x y z
N MET A 1 -20.24 6.20 -19.25
CA MET A 1 -19.88 5.04 -18.40
C MET A 1 -18.37 5.07 -18.26
N GLY A 2 -17.87 5.71 -17.22
CA GLY A 2 -16.44 5.82 -16.96
C GLY A 2 -15.99 4.56 -16.24
N GLU A 3 -15.24 3.73 -16.93
CA GLU A 3 -14.62 2.53 -16.39
C GLU A 3 -13.58 3.01 -15.37
N THR A 4 -13.92 3.00 -14.08
CA THR A 4 -12.94 3.16 -13.01
C THR A 4 -12.07 1.92 -13.03
N LEU A 5 -11.00 1.98 -13.84
CA LEU A 5 -9.87 1.07 -13.78
C LEU A 5 -9.23 1.22 -12.39
N PHE A 6 -9.87 0.62 -11.38
CA PHE A 6 -9.18 0.18 -10.19
C PHE A 6 -8.17 -0.86 -10.67
N SER A 7 -7.00 -0.38 -11.08
CA SER A 7 -5.86 -1.24 -11.35
C SER A 7 -5.54 -1.92 -10.02
N SER A 8 -6.08 -3.12 -9.84
CA SER A 8 -5.88 -4.02 -8.71
C SER A 8 -4.44 -4.56 -8.67
N SER A 9 -3.47 -3.79 -9.16
CA SER A 9 -2.12 -4.21 -9.52
C SER A 9 -1.04 -3.25 -9.04
N TYR A 10 -1.37 -2.12 -8.41
CA TYR A 10 -0.35 -1.32 -7.75
C TYR A 10 0.09 -2.01 -6.47
N GLN A 11 1.21 -2.75 -6.56
CA GLN A 11 1.94 -3.23 -5.40
C GLN A 11 3.21 -2.38 -5.29
N PRO A 12 3.47 -1.70 -4.14
CA PRO A 12 4.70 -0.95 -3.97
C PRO A 12 5.90 -1.89 -4.10
N ASN A 13 6.95 -1.45 -4.79
CA ASN A 13 8.17 -2.25 -4.92
C ASN A 13 8.82 -2.42 -3.53
N PRO A 14 8.87 -3.64 -2.97
CA PRO A 14 9.33 -3.87 -1.61
C PRO A 14 10.85 -3.69 -1.44
N THR A 15 11.60 -3.54 -2.54
CA THR A 15 13.05 -3.23 -2.51
C THR A 15 13.34 -1.72 -2.46
N SER A 16 12.35 -0.89 -2.79
CA SER A 16 12.47 0.57 -2.84
C SER A 16 11.87 1.19 -1.58
N ALA A 17 12.72 1.74 -0.71
CA ALA A 17 12.26 2.42 0.50
C ALA A 17 11.35 3.62 0.19
N LEU A 18 11.59 4.30 -0.93
CA LEU A 18 10.78 5.43 -1.38
C LEU A 18 9.40 5.00 -1.84
N ASP A 19 9.26 3.87 -2.55
CA ASP A 19 7.96 3.38 -3.01
C ASP A 19 7.11 2.87 -1.84
N VAL A 20 7.74 2.14 -0.90
CA VAL A 20 7.05 1.69 0.33
C VAL A 20 6.59 2.89 1.14
N LEU A 21 7.44 3.92 1.31
CA LEU A 21 7.07 5.13 2.03
C LEU A 21 5.95 5.91 1.33
N ALA A 22 6.01 6.07 0.00
CA ALA A 22 4.98 6.73 -0.78
C ALA A 22 3.62 6.03 -0.61
N PHE A 23 3.59 4.70 -0.68
CA PHE A 23 2.37 3.92 -0.46
C PHE A 23 1.84 4.06 0.98
N VAL A 24 2.70 3.95 1.99
CA VAL A 24 2.31 4.07 3.41
C VAL A 24 1.74 5.46 3.71
N LEU A 25 2.31 6.51 3.14
CA LEU A 25 1.85 7.89 3.31
C LEU A 25 0.65 8.25 2.43
N THR A 26 0.22 7.36 1.52
CA THR A 26 -0.92 7.66 0.65
C THR A 26 -2.19 7.84 1.48
N PRO A 27 -2.89 8.98 1.35
CA PRO A 27 -4.13 9.22 2.07
C PRO A 27 -5.25 8.33 1.53
N ILE A 28 -6.16 7.91 2.42
CA ILE A 28 -7.32 7.06 2.06
C ILE A 28 -8.17 7.73 0.97
N GLY A 29 -8.29 9.07 1.03
CA GLY A 29 -9.00 9.90 0.06
C GLY A 29 -8.49 9.80 -1.39
N ALA A 30 -7.30 9.22 -1.61
CA ALA A 30 -6.81 8.93 -2.95
C ALA A 30 -7.50 7.72 -3.61
N PHE A 31 -8.13 6.85 -2.80
CA PHE A 31 -8.74 5.60 -3.25
C PHE A 31 -10.28 5.61 -3.17
N ALA A 32 -10.84 6.42 -2.28
CA ALA A 32 -12.29 6.65 -2.18
C ALA A 32 -12.58 8.11 -1.85
N SER A 33 -13.68 8.63 -2.39
CA SER A 33 -14.18 9.97 -2.08
C SER A 33 -15.56 9.94 -1.42
N ASP A 34 -16.22 8.78 -1.42
CA ASP A 34 -17.50 8.56 -0.75
C ASP A 34 -17.27 8.27 0.74
N PRO A 35 -17.93 9.00 1.66
CA PRO A 35 -17.81 8.79 3.11
C PRO A 35 -18.10 7.36 3.56
N ASP A 36 -19.05 6.67 2.90
CA ASP A 36 -19.48 5.33 3.28
C ASP A 36 -18.45 4.26 2.83
N GLU A 37 -17.62 4.56 1.81
CA GLU A 37 -16.55 3.67 1.34
C GLU A 37 -15.23 3.89 2.09
N LEU A 38 -15.04 5.07 2.71
CA LEU A 38 -13.78 5.42 3.39
C LEU A 38 -13.40 4.44 4.51
N GLU A 39 -14.37 3.94 5.27
CA GLU A 39 -14.10 3.01 6.37
C GLU A 39 -13.59 1.65 5.85
N ALA A 40 -14.25 1.10 4.83
CA ALA A 40 -13.83 -0.15 4.20
C ALA A 40 -12.44 -0.02 3.55
N VAL A 41 -12.19 1.10 2.87
CA VAL A 41 -10.88 1.38 2.27
C VAL A 41 -9.80 1.58 3.34
N ALA A 42 -10.13 2.22 4.47
CA ALA A 42 -9.20 2.40 5.58
C ALA A 42 -8.75 1.05 6.15
N GLU A 43 -9.69 0.11 6.34
CA GLU A 43 -9.39 -1.23 6.84
C GLU A 43 -8.46 -2.00 5.88
N ILE A 44 -8.81 -2.03 4.59
CA ILE A 44 -8.02 -2.72 3.55
C ILE A 44 -6.63 -2.10 3.42
N LEU A 45 -6.53 -0.77 3.36
CA LEU A 45 -5.25 -0.08 3.26
C LEU A 45 -4.41 -0.26 4.53
N GLY A 46 -5.01 -0.30 5.72
CA GLY A 46 -4.29 -0.54 6.96
C GLY A 46 -3.55 -1.88 6.95
N ALA A 47 -4.23 -2.94 6.53
CA ALA A 47 -3.62 -4.27 6.37
C ALA A 47 -2.51 -4.25 5.30
N ALA A 48 -2.79 -3.67 4.13
CA ALA A 48 -1.83 -3.62 3.03
C ALA A 48 -0.56 -2.82 3.36
N LYS A 49 -0.69 -1.70 4.08
CA LYS A 49 0.45 -0.87 4.53
C LYS A 49 1.34 -1.63 5.52
N SER A 50 0.74 -2.36 6.44
CA SER A 50 1.47 -3.19 7.41
C SER A 50 2.28 -4.28 6.69
N GLU A 51 1.64 -4.99 5.77
CA GLU A 51 2.29 -6.02 4.96
C GLU A 51 3.45 -5.46 4.11
N ALA A 52 3.28 -4.28 3.52
CA ALA A 52 4.34 -3.63 2.73
C ALA A 52 5.58 -3.31 3.58
N ILE A 53 5.39 -2.87 4.83
CA ILE A 53 6.49 -2.61 5.78
C ILE A 53 7.18 -3.92 6.17
N GLU A 54 6.42 -4.96 6.50
CA GLU A 54 6.95 -6.28 6.88
C GLU A 54 7.78 -6.91 5.74
N ARG A 55 7.29 -6.85 4.51
CA ARG A 55 8.01 -7.34 3.33
C ARG A 55 9.31 -6.57 3.12
N TRP A 56 9.29 -5.25 3.24
CA TRP A 56 10.49 -4.41 3.14
C TRP A 56 11.52 -4.74 4.22
N GLN A 57 11.10 -4.89 5.48
CA GLN A 57 11.99 -5.26 6.58
C GLN A 57 12.57 -6.67 6.39
N SER A 58 11.74 -7.63 5.99
CA SER A 58 12.15 -9.02 5.76
C SER A 58 13.26 -9.12 4.70
N LEU A 59 13.11 -8.42 3.58
CA LEU A 59 14.14 -8.37 2.53
C LEU A 59 15.45 -7.78 3.04
N ARG A 60 15.40 -6.77 3.91
CA ARG A 60 16.59 -6.16 4.51
C ARG A 60 17.25 -7.04 5.57
N SER A 61 16.47 -7.76 6.36
CA SER A 61 16.98 -8.75 7.32
C SER A 61 17.71 -9.90 6.61
N LEU A 62 17.15 -10.39 5.49
CA LEU A 62 17.78 -11.40 4.64
C LEU A 62 19.06 -10.86 3.96
N SER A 63 19.06 -9.60 3.52
CA SER A 63 20.24 -8.96 2.93
C SER A 63 21.36 -8.67 3.93
N HIS A 64 21.09 -8.61 5.24
CA HIS A 64 22.08 -8.39 6.29
C HIS A 64 22.66 -9.70 6.86
N SER A 65 22.09 -10.84 6.48
CA SER A 65 22.49 -12.17 6.95
C SER A 65 23.37 -12.93 5.95
N ASN A 66 23.99 -12.23 4.99
CA ASN A 66 24.84 -12.79 3.93
C ASN A 66 26.20 -12.10 3.89
#